data_AF-A0A2N1JS16-F1
#
_entry.id   AF-A0A2N1JS16-F1
#
_cell.length_a   1.000
_cell.length_b   1.000
_cell.length_c   1.000
_cell.angle_alpha   90.00
_cell.angle_beta   90.00
_cell.angle_gamma   90.00
#
_symmetry.space_group_name_H-M   'P 1'
#
loop_
_entity.id
_entity.type
_entity.pdbx_description
1 polymer ?
#
loop_
_entity_poly.entity_id
_entity_poly.type
_entity_poly.pdbx_seq_one_letter_code
_entity_poly.pdbx_strand_id
1 'polypeptide(L)'
;MYNVPKLVDMRGKLTSRGNYGKTSQAAKTHIVIHHSLTKTGSAEAYANYHVNTLGWQGIGYQFVIEQDGTVKWCHNMETISYHVGNHNGYCVGICLTGDFRTQKPTNAQRRSMYLLVNELKRKHPSLKTVTGHSDLKGYEWKECPVFDYKRVLNEEAQGIGGGTSNPEPQPKPNNDGSIGTITVTGTGVNLRSGAGTNYPVKRKIAPNTYIVWAMQNGWACVGGDEWVYADPSYTTLKLNGQPHQENPKPVVTGVATILGTNVNLRKSPSTSAPIVRKMNKGEPPYKVWAKEGNWLNLGGNQWVYYDPSYIKFVQD
;
A
#
# COMPACT_ATOMS: atom_id res chain seq x y z
N MET A 1 21.77 16.85 -2.33
CA MET A 1 20.58 16.11 -2.79
C MET A 1 19.66 15.89 -1.59
N TYR A 2 18.35 15.76 -1.80
CA TYR A 2 17.39 15.43 -0.73
C TYR A 2 17.32 13.91 -0.55
N ASN A 3 17.23 13.44 0.70
CA ASN A 3 17.05 12.02 1.00
C ASN A 3 15.55 11.64 0.98
N VAL A 4 14.97 11.58 -0.23
CA VAL A 4 13.56 11.22 -0.45
C VAL A 4 13.50 10.03 -1.42
N PRO A 5 12.80 8.93 -1.07
CA PRO A 5 12.59 7.81 -1.99
C PRO A 5 11.89 8.25 -3.29
N LYS A 6 12.23 7.61 -4.42
CA LYS A 6 11.72 7.95 -5.76
C LYS A 6 11.90 9.42 -6.18
N LEU A 7 12.87 10.14 -5.62
CA LEU A 7 13.21 11.49 -6.07
C LEU A 7 13.90 11.43 -7.44
N VAL A 8 13.33 12.09 -8.44
CA VAL A 8 13.89 12.25 -9.78
C VAL A 8 14.17 13.73 -10.02
N ASP A 9 15.43 14.06 -10.29
CA ASP A 9 15.84 15.43 -10.59
C ASP A 9 15.49 15.80 -12.03
N MET A 10 14.55 16.74 -12.19
CA MET A 10 14.02 17.24 -13.46
C MET A 10 14.43 18.68 -13.76
N ARG A 11 15.24 19.30 -12.90
CA ARG A 11 15.73 20.67 -13.09
C ARG A 11 16.52 20.74 -14.41
N GLY A 12 16.12 21.67 -15.28
CA GLY A 12 16.70 21.82 -16.62
C GLY A 12 16.31 20.75 -17.65
N LYS A 13 15.41 19.81 -17.33
CA LYS A 13 14.95 18.73 -18.23
C LYS A 13 13.51 18.89 -18.72
N LEU A 14 12.76 19.84 -18.14
CA LEU A 14 11.36 20.11 -18.44
C LEU A 14 11.22 21.22 -19.49
N THR A 15 10.10 21.23 -20.22
CA THR A 15 9.74 22.32 -21.14
C THR A 15 9.85 23.68 -20.46
N SER A 16 10.56 24.60 -21.11
CA SER A 16 10.83 25.95 -20.63
C SER A 16 11.01 26.90 -21.82
N ARG A 17 10.65 28.16 -21.65
CA ARG A 17 10.91 29.24 -22.62
C ARG A 17 11.72 30.41 -22.03
N GLY A 18 12.19 30.27 -20.80
CA GLY A 18 12.94 31.32 -20.11
C GLY A 18 13.14 31.02 -18.63
N ASN A 19 13.54 32.04 -17.87
CA ASN A 19 13.85 31.89 -16.45
C ASN A 19 12.81 32.61 -15.58
N TYR A 20 12.47 31.99 -14.46
CA TYR A 20 11.76 32.65 -13.36
C TYR A 20 12.71 33.55 -12.56
N GLY A 21 12.13 34.52 -11.84
CA GLY A 21 12.85 35.28 -10.82
C GLY A 21 13.36 34.40 -9.68
N LYS A 22 14.29 34.93 -8.89
CA LYS A 22 14.92 34.24 -7.75
C LYS A 22 14.82 35.07 -6.47
N THR A 23 14.79 34.37 -5.34
CA THR A 23 14.96 34.91 -3.98
C THR A 23 16.04 34.10 -3.25
N SER A 24 16.32 34.41 -1.98
CA SER A 24 17.19 33.56 -1.15
C SER A 24 16.41 32.35 -0.60
N GLN A 25 17.11 31.23 -0.34
CA GLN A 25 16.49 30.06 0.29
C GLN A 25 15.91 30.40 1.68
N ALA A 26 16.59 31.28 2.44
CA ALA A 26 16.13 31.73 3.75
C ALA A 26 14.85 32.59 3.71
N ALA A 27 14.57 33.27 2.59
CA ALA A 27 13.30 33.98 2.38
C ALA A 27 12.12 33.04 2.08
N LYS A 28 12.38 31.78 1.72
CA LYS A 28 11.33 30.76 1.62
C LYS A 28 10.92 30.30 3.02
N THR A 29 9.67 30.53 3.38
CA THR A 29 9.12 30.28 4.72
C THR A 29 7.93 29.32 4.75
N HIS A 30 7.29 29.10 3.60
CA HIS A 30 6.07 28.31 3.47
C HIS A 30 6.24 27.19 2.45
N ILE A 31 5.81 25.98 2.82
CA ILE A 31 5.52 24.90 1.88
C ILE A 31 4.02 24.95 1.58
N VAL A 32 3.66 25.04 0.30
CA VAL A 32 2.25 25.07 -0.14
C VAL A 32 1.90 23.78 -0.84
N ILE A 33 0.86 23.11 -0.36
CA ILE A 33 0.34 21.87 -0.92
C ILE A 33 -0.73 22.19 -1.96
N HIS A 34 -0.56 21.62 -3.15
CA HIS A 34 -1.47 21.72 -4.29
C HIS A 34 -1.93 20.35 -4.75
N HIS A 35 -3.07 20.31 -5.43
CA HIS A 35 -3.38 19.26 -6.40
C HIS A 35 -3.16 19.78 -7.83
N SER A 36 -3.18 18.92 -8.85
CA SER A 36 -3.06 19.36 -10.25
C SER A 36 -4.39 19.78 -10.88
N LEU A 37 -5.54 19.46 -10.25
CA LEU A 37 -6.87 19.58 -10.83
C LEU A 37 -7.04 18.73 -12.11
N THR A 38 -6.26 17.65 -12.25
CA THR A 38 -6.30 16.72 -13.37
C THR A 38 -6.39 15.28 -12.86
N LYS A 39 -7.21 14.43 -13.47
CA LYS A 39 -7.40 13.03 -13.02
C LYS A 39 -6.12 12.19 -13.03
N THR A 40 -5.21 12.51 -13.94
CA THR A 40 -3.87 11.93 -14.12
C THR A 40 -2.94 13.03 -14.65
N GLY A 41 -1.64 12.75 -14.79
CA GLY A 41 -0.67 13.69 -15.36
C GLY A 41 0.76 13.47 -14.86
N SER A 42 1.70 14.25 -15.39
CA SER A 42 3.13 14.19 -15.05
C SER A 42 3.75 15.59 -15.01
N ALA A 43 4.93 15.72 -14.40
CA ALA A 43 5.66 17.00 -14.36
C ALA A 43 5.95 17.56 -15.77
N GLU A 44 6.25 16.68 -16.72
CA GLU A 44 6.50 17.01 -18.13
C GLU A 44 5.24 17.57 -18.80
N ALA A 45 4.08 16.94 -18.58
CA ALA A 45 2.80 17.41 -19.11
C ALA A 45 2.42 18.79 -18.53
N TYR A 46 2.61 18.99 -17.22
CA TYR A 46 2.36 20.30 -16.60
C TYR A 46 3.33 21.37 -17.09
N ALA A 47 4.61 21.05 -17.27
CA ALA A 47 5.58 21.99 -17.86
C ALA A 47 5.15 22.42 -19.28
N ASN A 48 4.75 21.45 -20.11
CA ASN A 48 4.25 21.73 -21.45
C ASN A 48 3.01 22.65 -21.44
N TYR A 49 2.00 22.37 -20.61
CA TYR A 49 0.80 23.19 -20.48
C TYR A 49 1.10 24.62 -19.98
N HIS A 50 1.91 24.75 -18.92
CA HIS A 50 2.28 26.05 -18.38
C HIS A 50 3.02 26.92 -19.41
N VAL A 51 3.95 26.33 -20.19
CA VAL A 51 4.73 27.08 -21.19
C VAL A 51 3.92 27.36 -22.46
N ASN A 52 3.34 26.33 -23.07
CA ASN A 52 2.75 26.39 -24.41
C ASN A 52 1.26 26.78 -24.43
N THR A 53 0.56 26.71 -23.29
CA THR A 53 -0.85 27.15 -23.18
C THR A 53 -1.00 28.40 -22.31
N LEU A 54 -0.31 28.49 -21.16
CA LEU A 54 -0.41 29.67 -20.28
C LEU A 54 0.67 30.74 -20.51
N GLY A 55 1.66 30.49 -21.38
CA GLY A 55 2.74 31.44 -21.65
C GLY A 55 3.66 31.69 -20.45
N TRP A 56 3.83 30.72 -19.55
CA TRP A 56 4.75 30.85 -18.42
C TRP A 56 6.19 30.52 -18.82
N GLN A 57 7.15 30.85 -17.96
CA GLN A 57 8.58 30.60 -18.24
C GLN A 57 8.93 29.10 -18.17
N GLY A 58 8.22 28.33 -17.33
CA GLY A 58 8.39 26.89 -17.15
C GLY A 58 7.21 26.30 -16.36
N ILE A 59 7.44 25.21 -15.62
CA ILE A 59 6.45 24.65 -14.69
C ILE A 59 6.26 25.53 -13.44
N GLY A 60 5.02 25.66 -12.94
CA GLY A 60 4.69 26.48 -11.77
C GLY A 60 5.20 25.96 -10.41
N TYR A 61 5.51 24.67 -10.27
CA TYR A 61 5.80 24.02 -8.98
C TYR A 61 7.28 23.65 -8.83
N GLN A 62 7.84 23.77 -7.63
CA GLN A 62 9.20 23.30 -7.31
C GLN A 62 9.25 21.77 -7.23
N PHE A 63 8.17 21.12 -6.79
CA PHE A 63 8.03 19.67 -6.77
C PHE A 63 6.67 19.23 -7.30
N VAL A 64 6.65 18.11 -8.04
CA VAL A 64 5.44 17.37 -8.41
C VAL A 64 5.54 15.96 -7.84
N ILE A 65 4.45 15.44 -7.28
CA ILE A 65 4.34 14.07 -6.79
C ILE A 65 3.30 13.33 -7.64
N GLU A 66 3.79 12.43 -8.48
CA GLU A 66 2.98 11.65 -9.42
C GLU A 66 2.22 10.54 -8.68
N GLN A 67 1.20 9.94 -9.30
CA GLN A 67 0.27 9.02 -8.59
C GLN A 67 0.94 7.78 -8.00
N ASP A 68 2.05 7.33 -8.60
CA ASP A 68 2.88 6.23 -8.08
C ASP A 68 3.79 6.65 -6.91
N GLY A 69 3.76 7.93 -6.50
CA GLY A 69 4.61 8.52 -5.48
C GLY A 69 5.98 8.99 -5.95
N THR A 70 6.29 8.96 -7.25
CA THR A 70 7.53 9.53 -7.79
C THR A 70 7.55 11.04 -7.55
N VAL A 71 8.64 11.54 -6.97
CA VAL A 71 8.82 12.96 -6.66
C VAL A 71 9.72 13.60 -7.73
N LYS A 72 9.12 14.37 -8.63
CA LYS A 72 9.82 15.14 -9.65
C LYS A 72 10.29 16.46 -9.04
N TRP A 73 11.60 16.65 -8.91
CA TRP A 73 12.20 17.90 -8.45
C TRP A 73 12.41 18.83 -9.64
N CYS A 74 11.60 19.88 -9.74
CA CYS A 74 11.46 20.68 -10.96
C CYS A 74 12.27 21.98 -10.96
N HIS A 75 12.42 22.63 -9.80
CA HIS A 75 13.14 23.91 -9.66
C HIS A 75 14.05 23.94 -8.44
N ASN A 76 15.06 24.81 -8.48
CA ASN A 76 15.82 25.21 -7.30
C ASN A 76 14.92 25.91 -6.26
N MET A 77 15.33 25.91 -4.99
CA MET A 77 14.53 26.45 -3.89
C MET A 77 14.37 27.97 -3.96
N GLU A 78 15.37 28.64 -4.52
CA GLU A 78 15.41 30.07 -4.81
C GLU A 78 14.35 30.52 -5.81
N THR A 79 13.85 29.60 -6.65
CA THR A 79 12.98 29.96 -7.78
C THR A 79 11.62 30.50 -7.31
N ILE A 80 11.22 31.62 -7.91
CA ILE A 80 9.90 32.24 -7.76
C ILE A 80 9.03 31.79 -8.96
N SER A 81 8.63 30.52 -8.95
CA SER A 81 7.72 29.94 -9.95
C SER A 81 6.27 30.32 -9.65
N TYR A 82 5.37 30.17 -10.63
CA TYR A 82 3.99 30.68 -10.52
C TYR A 82 3.03 29.59 -10.01
N HIS A 83 2.67 29.62 -8.72
CA HIS A 83 1.72 28.66 -8.14
C HIS A 83 0.70 29.24 -7.15
N VAL A 84 0.97 30.39 -6.51
CA VAL A 84 0.06 31.13 -5.60
C VAL A 84 0.17 32.65 -5.80
N GLY A 85 0.36 33.11 -7.04
CA GLY A 85 0.42 34.54 -7.42
C GLY A 85 1.27 35.42 -6.49
N ASN A 86 0.62 36.30 -5.71
CA ASN A 86 1.33 37.26 -4.85
C ASN A 86 2.18 36.60 -3.75
N HIS A 87 1.94 35.33 -3.42
CA HIS A 87 2.69 34.59 -2.40
C HIS A 87 3.90 33.80 -2.95
N ASN A 88 4.09 33.76 -4.28
CA ASN A 88 5.18 33.00 -4.93
C ASN A 88 6.58 33.33 -4.38
N GLY A 89 6.80 34.57 -3.93
CA GLY A 89 8.10 35.05 -3.45
C GLY A 89 8.67 34.19 -2.31
N TYR A 90 7.85 33.90 -1.29
CA TYR A 90 8.26 33.22 -0.07
C TYR A 90 7.77 31.77 0.05
N CYS A 91 7.04 31.27 -0.95
CA CYS A 91 6.47 29.92 -0.98
C CYS A 91 7.28 28.93 -1.82
N VAL A 92 7.14 27.65 -1.47
CA VAL A 92 7.62 26.47 -2.22
C VAL A 92 6.41 25.58 -2.50
N GLY A 93 6.08 25.39 -3.77
CA GLY A 93 4.93 24.58 -4.21
C GLY A 93 5.27 23.10 -4.36
N ILE A 94 4.46 22.26 -3.70
CA ILE A 94 4.40 20.81 -3.91
C ILE A 94 3.02 20.51 -4.52
N CYS A 95 2.99 20.01 -5.76
CA CYS A 95 1.75 19.61 -6.43
C CYS A 95 1.63 18.09 -6.48
N LEU A 96 0.51 17.54 -6.01
CA LEU A 96 0.15 16.13 -6.18
C LEU A 96 -0.72 15.99 -7.44
N THR A 97 -0.34 15.08 -8.35
CA THR A 97 -1.17 14.73 -9.51
C THR A 97 -2.52 14.15 -9.04
N GLY A 98 -3.61 14.83 -9.35
CA GLY A 98 -4.97 14.40 -9.02
C GLY A 98 -5.99 15.55 -9.03
N ASP A 99 -7.27 15.18 -9.13
CA ASP A 99 -8.41 16.05 -8.88
C ASP A 99 -9.15 15.59 -7.62
N PHE A 100 -8.66 16.05 -6.46
CA PHE A 100 -9.15 15.59 -5.16
C PHE A 100 -10.55 16.10 -4.77
N ARG A 101 -11.26 16.82 -5.67
CA ARG A 101 -12.72 17.01 -5.56
C ARG A 101 -13.49 15.70 -5.78
N THR A 102 -12.89 14.77 -6.52
CA THR A 102 -13.50 13.47 -6.90
C THR A 102 -12.62 12.27 -6.60
N GLN A 103 -11.31 12.48 -6.42
CA GLN A 103 -10.31 11.46 -6.12
C GLN A 103 -9.78 11.63 -4.68
N LYS A 104 -8.96 10.69 -4.20
CA LYS A 104 -8.17 10.88 -2.97
C LYS A 104 -6.68 10.92 -3.30
N PRO A 105 -5.88 11.72 -2.58
CA PRO A 105 -4.42 11.62 -2.66
C PRO A 105 -3.98 10.27 -2.14
N THR A 106 -2.93 9.78 -2.78
CA THR A 106 -2.68 8.36 -2.83
C THR A 106 -1.60 7.86 -1.87
N ASN A 107 -1.45 6.56 -1.58
CA ASN A 107 -0.44 6.07 -0.60
C ASN A 107 0.93 6.63 -0.90
N ALA A 108 1.33 6.41 -2.14
CA ALA A 108 2.67 6.73 -2.55
C ALA A 108 2.85 8.25 -2.62
N GLN A 109 1.80 9.02 -2.96
CA GLN A 109 1.84 10.48 -2.85
C GLN A 109 1.83 10.99 -1.40
N ARG A 110 1.00 10.43 -0.52
CA ARG A 110 0.88 10.76 0.91
C ARG A 110 2.20 10.52 1.62
N ARG A 111 2.76 9.33 1.42
CA ARG A 111 4.06 8.93 1.97
C ARG A 111 5.18 9.82 1.45
N SER A 112 5.22 10.04 0.13
CA SER A 112 6.26 10.87 -0.48
C SER A 112 6.10 12.35 -0.13
N MET A 113 4.87 12.85 0.05
CA MET A 113 4.60 14.20 0.55
C MET A 113 5.11 14.35 1.98
N TYR A 114 4.81 13.40 2.88
CA TYR A 114 5.33 13.42 4.24
C TYR A 114 6.87 13.39 4.29
N LEU A 115 7.50 12.47 3.55
CA LEU A 115 8.96 12.37 3.51
C LEU A 115 9.60 13.62 2.90
N LEU A 116 9.04 14.17 1.81
CA LEU A 116 9.50 15.39 1.18
C LEU A 116 9.35 16.62 2.09
N VAL A 117 8.18 16.80 2.72
CA VAL A 117 7.92 17.91 3.64
C VAL A 117 8.92 17.90 4.81
N ASN A 118 9.17 16.73 5.40
CA ASN A 118 10.12 16.61 6.51
C ASN A 118 11.57 16.85 6.05
N GLU A 119 11.99 16.29 4.92
CA GLU A 119 13.35 16.50 4.39
C GLU A 119 13.58 17.96 3.99
N LEU A 120 12.57 18.64 3.41
CA LEU A 120 12.62 20.07 3.12
C LEU A 120 12.73 20.91 4.40
N LYS A 121 11.90 20.64 5.42
CA LYS A 121 11.99 21.32 6.72
C LYS A 121 13.34 21.13 7.40
N ARG A 122 13.90 19.92 7.34
CA ARG A 122 15.20 19.57 7.91
C ARG A 122 16.37 20.25 7.18
N LYS A 123 16.28 20.38 5.85
CA LYS A 123 17.31 21.04 5.02
C LYS A 123 17.19 22.56 4.99
N HIS A 124 15.99 23.10 5.17
CA HIS A 124 15.68 24.53 5.11
C HIS A 124 14.90 24.96 6.36
N PRO A 125 15.57 25.24 7.49
CA PRO A 125 14.90 25.60 8.75
C PRO A 125 14.04 26.88 8.69
N SER A 126 14.14 27.68 7.62
CA SER A 126 13.24 28.79 7.33
C SER A 126 11.81 28.35 6.97
N LEU A 127 11.63 27.14 6.41
CA LEU A 127 10.34 26.56 6.03
C LEU A 127 9.53 26.13 7.26
N LYS A 128 8.99 27.10 8.01
CA LYS A 128 8.25 26.86 9.25
C LYS A 128 6.83 26.34 8.97
N THR A 129 6.14 26.92 7.98
CA THR A 129 4.72 26.69 7.72
C THR A 129 4.50 25.64 6.62
N VAL A 130 3.48 24.79 6.79
CA VAL A 130 2.92 23.93 5.72
C VAL A 130 1.44 24.25 5.58
N THR A 131 1.02 24.65 4.38
CA THR A 131 -0.30 25.26 4.14
C THR A 131 -0.97 24.74 2.86
N GLY A 132 -2.29 24.75 2.77
CA GLY A 132 -3.00 24.61 1.49
C GLY A 132 -2.92 25.90 0.66
N HIS A 133 -3.27 25.82 -0.63
CA HIS A 133 -3.44 27.03 -1.47
C HIS A 133 -4.65 27.85 -0.99
N SER A 134 -5.77 27.18 -0.68
CA SER A 134 -6.97 27.70 -0.01
C SER A 134 -6.69 28.49 1.26
N ASP A 135 -5.67 28.07 2.01
CA ASP A 135 -5.40 28.53 3.37
C ASP A 135 -4.55 29.82 3.37
N LEU A 136 -4.13 30.31 2.20
CA LEU A 136 -3.37 31.55 2.06
C LEU A 136 -4.27 32.74 1.78
N LYS A 137 -4.01 33.85 2.50
CA LYS A 137 -4.81 35.08 2.45
C LYS A 137 -5.03 35.58 1.01
N GLY A 138 -6.28 35.76 0.60
CA GLY A 138 -6.69 36.19 -0.74
C GLY A 138 -6.86 35.05 -1.76
N TYR A 139 -6.68 33.79 -1.34
CA TYR A 139 -6.87 32.58 -2.15
C TYR A 139 -7.90 31.61 -1.55
N GLU A 140 -8.69 32.05 -0.56
CA GLU A 140 -9.74 31.27 0.12
C GLU A 140 -10.82 30.73 -0.83
N TRP A 141 -11.00 31.41 -1.96
CA TRP A 141 -11.90 31.03 -3.06
C TRP A 141 -11.33 29.92 -3.98
N LYS A 142 -10.07 29.51 -3.80
CA LYS A 142 -9.47 28.35 -4.46
C LYS A 142 -9.60 27.13 -3.56
N GLU A 143 -10.38 26.14 -3.98
CA GLU A 143 -10.59 24.90 -3.21
C GLU A 143 -9.30 24.07 -3.00
N CYS A 144 -8.28 24.29 -3.85
CA CYS A 144 -7.00 23.58 -3.85
C CYS A 144 -6.33 23.59 -2.45
N PRO A 145 -5.93 22.43 -1.88
CA PRO A 145 -5.73 21.15 -2.57
C PRO A 145 -6.91 20.17 -2.50
N VAL A 146 -8.03 20.52 -1.86
CA VAL A 146 -9.21 19.63 -1.68
C VAL A 146 -8.88 18.29 -0.98
N PHE A 147 -7.95 18.30 -0.04
CA PHE A 147 -7.77 17.19 0.91
C PHE A 147 -7.15 17.67 2.22
N ASP A 148 -7.38 16.92 3.29
CA ASP A 148 -6.80 17.20 4.61
C ASP A 148 -5.32 16.75 4.65
N TYR A 149 -4.45 17.60 4.09
CA TYR A 149 -3.02 17.40 4.08
C TYR A 149 -2.42 17.41 5.51
N LYS A 150 -3.05 18.11 6.47
CA LYS A 150 -2.60 18.13 7.88
C LYS A 150 -2.80 16.75 8.51
N ARG A 151 -3.98 16.15 8.33
CA ARG A 151 -4.27 14.78 8.73
C ARG A 151 -3.34 13.78 8.05
N VAL A 152 -3.10 13.91 6.75
CA VAL A 152 -2.14 13.03 6.05
C VAL A 152 -0.75 13.08 6.68
N LEU A 153 -0.21 14.28 6.96
CA LEU A 153 1.09 14.45 7.59
C LEU A 153 1.13 13.86 9.01
N ASN A 154 0.05 14.03 9.79
CA ASN A 154 -0.06 13.49 11.14
C ASN A 154 -0.15 11.96 11.15
N GLU A 155 -1.01 11.37 10.31
CA GLU A 155 -1.15 9.92 10.21
C GLU A 155 0.18 9.29 9.73
N GLU A 156 0.85 9.87 8.73
CA GLU A 156 2.18 9.42 8.27
C GLU A 156 3.27 9.55 9.34
N ALA A 157 3.23 10.59 10.18
CA ALA A 157 4.13 10.77 11.31
C ALA A 157 3.96 9.68 12.38
N GLN A 158 2.72 9.23 12.58
CA GLN A 158 2.36 8.21 13.57
C GLN A 158 2.47 6.78 13.01
N GLY A 159 2.84 6.61 11.73
CA GLY A 159 2.84 5.29 11.06
C GLY A 159 1.45 4.76 10.71
N ILE A 160 0.42 5.60 10.82
CA ILE A 160 -1.00 5.31 10.56
C ILE A 160 -1.39 5.65 9.10
N GLY A 161 -0.57 6.44 8.39
CA GLY A 161 -0.91 7.12 7.12
C GLY A 161 -1.05 6.29 5.84
N GLY A 162 -1.06 4.96 5.91
CA GLY A 162 -0.98 4.09 4.73
C GLY A 162 -2.29 3.82 3.96
N GLY A 163 -2.84 4.78 3.19
CA GLY A 163 -3.95 4.54 2.21
C GLY A 163 -3.66 4.94 0.74
N THR A 164 -4.07 4.08 -0.24
CA THR A 164 -3.52 3.67 -1.58
C THR A 164 -3.58 4.56 -2.85
N SER A 165 -2.97 4.12 -3.99
CA SER A 165 -2.84 4.87 -5.27
C SER A 165 -3.63 4.37 -6.49
N ASN A 166 -4.79 4.99 -6.78
CA ASN A 166 -5.33 5.23 -8.13
C ASN A 166 -6.58 6.14 -8.07
N PRO A 167 -7.12 6.66 -9.19
CA PRO A 167 -8.29 6.05 -9.90
C PRO A 167 -8.36 6.41 -11.42
N GLU A 168 -9.33 6.10 -12.29
CA GLU A 168 -10.45 5.12 -12.52
C GLU A 168 -11.29 5.72 -13.69
N PRO A 169 -11.94 5.01 -14.66
CA PRO A 169 -12.59 3.67 -14.63
C PRO A 169 -12.11 2.73 -15.79
N GLN A 170 -12.76 1.63 -16.23
CA GLN A 170 -14.08 0.98 -16.00
C GLN A 170 -14.01 -0.52 -16.42
N PRO A 171 -15.06 -1.36 -16.24
CA PRO A 171 -15.86 -1.67 -15.05
C PRO A 171 -15.30 -2.97 -14.39
N LYS A 172 -14.37 -2.86 -13.43
CA LYS A 172 -13.55 -4.00 -12.97
C LYS A 172 -12.92 -3.75 -11.57
N PRO A 173 -12.07 -4.65 -11.01
CA PRO A 173 -12.06 -5.00 -9.58
C PRO A 173 -11.42 -3.95 -8.65
N ASN A 174 -11.64 -4.14 -7.34
CA ASN A 174 -11.28 -3.24 -6.25
C ASN A 174 -9.87 -2.59 -6.39
N ASN A 175 -9.84 -1.25 -6.39
CA ASN A 175 -8.77 -0.41 -6.96
C ASN A 175 -7.60 -0.04 -6.04
N ASP A 176 -7.35 -0.77 -4.95
CA ASP A 176 -6.25 -0.45 -4.03
C ASP A 176 -4.91 -1.11 -4.43
N GLY A 177 -4.91 -1.99 -5.43
CA GLY A 177 -3.77 -2.84 -5.80
C GLY A 177 -3.72 -4.14 -4.98
N SER A 178 -4.65 -4.33 -4.05
CA SER A 178 -4.91 -5.63 -3.48
C SER A 178 -5.66 -6.49 -4.49
N ILE A 179 -5.28 -7.76 -4.53
CA ILE A 179 -6.08 -8.80 -5.15
C ILE A 179 -7.08 -9.41 -4.15
N GLY A 180 -7.09 -8.97 -2.89
CA GLY A 180 -8.02 -9.47 -1.87
C GLY A 180 -7.65 -9.13 -0.43
N THR A 181 -8.23 -9.88 0.51
CA THR A 181 -7.92 -9.86 1.95
C THR A 181 -7.72 -11.27 2.49
N ILE A 182 -6.91 -11.39 3.55
CA ILE A 182 -6.65 -12.63 4.27
C ILE A 182 -6.83 -12.44 5.78
N THR A 183 -7.88 -13.03 6.36
CA THR A 183 -8.15 -13.00 7.80
C THR A 183 -7.35 -14.09 8.51
N VAL A 184 -6.26 -13.71 9.17
CA VAL A 184 -5.48 -14.63 10.02
C VAL A 184 -6.15 -14.78 11.39
N THR A 185 -6.45 -16.00 11.81
CA THR A 185 -7.06 -16.33 13.12
C THR A 185 -6.11 -17.07 14.07
N GLY A 186 -5.08 -17.73 13.53
CA GLY A 186 -4.10 -18.48 14.33
C GLY A 186 -2.99 -17.61 14.91
N THR A 187 -2.55 -17.91 16.12
CA THR A 187 -1.39 -17.27 16.76
C THR A 187 -0.07 -17.92 16.31
N GLY A 188 1.02 -17.14 16.27
CA GLY A 188 2.35 -17.67 15.96
C GLY A 188 2.59 -18.05 14.50
N VAL A 189 1.72 -17.61 13.57
CA VAL A 189 1.87 -17.79 12.12
C VAL A 189 3.12 -17.06 11.61
N ASN A 190 3.90 -17.70 10.74
CA ASN A 190 5.15 -17.15 10.22
C ASN A 190 4.88 -16.18 9.06
N LEU A 191 5.53 -15.02 9.12
CA LEU A 191 5.62 -14.07 8.04
C LEU A 191 7.05 -14.09 7.47
N ARG A 192 7.20 -14.36 6.17
CA ARG A 192 8.49 -14.65 5.52
C ARG A 192 8.87 -13.61 4.48
N SER A 193 10.16 -13.50 4.17
CA SER A 193 10.70 -12.58 3.15
C SER A 193 10.48 -13.03 1.69
N GLY A 194 9.46 -13.85 1.42
CA GLY A 194 9.19 -14.44 0.11
C GLY A 194 8.21 -15.62 0.14
N ALA A 195 7.67 -15.96 -1.02
CA ALA A 195 6.62 -16.96 -1.22
C ALA A 195 7.13 -18.42 -1.13
N GLY A 196 7.54 -18.86 0.05
CA GLY A 196 8.03 -20.23 0.26
C GLY A 196 8.56 -20.50 1.66
N THR A 197 8.62 -21.78 2.05
CA THR A 197 9.17 -22.22 3.35
C THR A 197 10.69 -22.04 3.47
N ASN A 198 11.37 -21.89 2.33
CA ASN A 198 12.80 -21.62 2.19
C ASN A 198 13.19 -20.15 2.46
N TYR A 199 12.24 -19.20 2.42
CA TYR A 199 12.53 -17.80 2.73
C TYR A 199 12.61 -17.54 4.25
N PRO A 200 13.55 -16.72 4.73
CA PRO A 200 13.67 -16.34 6.14
C PRO A 200 12.34 -15.90 6.78
N VAL A 201 12.10 -16.32 8.03
CA VAL A 201 11.00 -15.79 8.85
C VAL A 201 11.40 -14.41 9.36
N LYS A 202 10.65 -13.37 8.97
CA LYS A 202 10.89 -12.00 9.42
C LYS A 202 10.31 -11.76 10.82
N ARG A 203 9.10 -12.25 11.06
CA ARG A 203 8.36 -12.11 12.33
C ARG A 203 7.19 -13.08 12.40
N LYS A 204 6.50 -13.09 13.54
CA LYS A 204 5.14 -13.64 13.65
C LYS A 204 4.13 -12.59 13.18
N ILE A 205 3.14 -13.00 12.40
CA ILE A 205 1.96 -12.18 12.11
C ILE A 205 0.92 -12.39 13.22
N ALA A 206 0.22 -11.32 13.59
CA ALA A 206 -0.85 -11.38 14.58
C ALA A 206 -2.15 -11.91 13.94
N PRO A 207 -3.13 -12.37 14.74
CA PRO A 207 -4.48 -12.59 14.24
C PRO A 207 -5.13 -11.25 13.86
N ASN A 208 -5.39 -11.03 12.56
CA ASN A 208 -6.13 -9.87 12.03
C ASN A 208 -6.50 -10.12 10.56
N THR A 209 -7.30 -9.24 9.95
CA THR A 209 -7.47 -9.20 8.49
C THR A 209 -6.40 -8.33 7.85
N TYR A 210 -5.66 -8.93 6.92
CA TYR A 210 -4.59 -8.29 6.16
C TYR A 210 -5.00 -8.13 4.69
N ILE A 211 -4.50 -7.08 4.06
CA ILE A 211 -4.67 -6.85 2.62
C ILE A 211 -3.72 -7.80 1.86
N VAL A 212 -4.18 -8.43 0.79
CA VAL A 212 -3.38 -9.34 -0.06
C VAL A 212 -3.02 -8.64 -1.36
N TRP A 213 -1.74 -8.42 -1.58
CA TRP A 213 -1.18 -7.69 -2.71
C TRP A 213 -0.77 -8.60 -3.88
N ALA A 214 -0.42 -9.84 -3.57
CA ALA A 214 -0.06 -10.85 -4.56
C ALA A 214 -0.30 -12.26 -3.99
N MET A 215 -0.56 -13.23 -4.87
CA MET A 215 -0.62 -14.65 -4.54
C MET A 215 0.45 -15.37 -5.36
N GLN A 216 1.22 -16.24 -4.72
CA GLN A 216 2.21 -17.09 -5.38
C GLN A 216 2.30 -18.43 -4.65
N ASN A 217 1.96 -19.52 -5.32
CA ASN A 217 2.08 -20.89 -4.80
C ASN A 217 1.46 -21.10 -3.39
N GLY A 218 0.27 -20.55 -3.15
CA GLY A 218 -0.43 -20.63 -1.86
C GLY A 218 0.03 -19.61 -0.79
N TRP A 219 1.01 -18.74 -1.11
CA TRP A 219 1.42 -17.64 -0.25
C TRP A 219 0.74 -16.33 -0.67
N ALA A 220 0.21 -15.60 0.31
CA ALA A 220 -0.32 -14.27 0.18
C ALA A 220 0.73 -13.23 0.63
N CYS A 221 1.09 -12.30 -0.26
CA CYS A 221 1.88 -11.12 0.12
C CYS A 221 0.97 -10.14 0.86
N VAL A 222 1.34 -9.79 2.10
CA VAL A 222 0.60 -8.85 2.96
C VAL A 222 1.28 -7.49 3.11
N GLY A 223 2.46 -7.32 2.52
CA GLY A 223 3.08 -6.01 2.31
C GLY A 223 4.58 -6.11 1.99
N GLY A 224 5.05 -5.41 0.94
CA GLY A 224 6.47 -5.41 0.56
C GLY A 224 6.99 -6.80 0.21
N ASP A 225 7.96 -7.30 0.96
CA ASP A 225 8.50 -8.66 0.89
C ASP A 225 7.89 -9.61 1.93
N GLU A 226 6.81 -9.23 2.62
CA GLU A 226 6.21 -10.03 3.70
C GLU A 226 5.09 -10.97 3.19
N TRP A 227 5.34 -12.28 3.23
CA TRP A 227 4.45 -13.34 2.74
C TRP A 227 3.98 -14.28 3.86
N VAL A 228 2.67 -14.55 3.90
CA VAL A 228 2.02 -15.52 4.80
C VAL A 228 1.39 -16.63 3.98
N TYR A 229 1.46 -17.87 4.45
CA TYR A 229 0.84 -19.00 3.75
C TYR A 229 -0.67 -19.07 4.05
N ALA A 230 -1.48 -19.17 3.00
CA ALA A 230 -2.93 -19.03 3.04
C ALA A 230 -3.63 -20.39 3.20
N ASP A 231 -3.62 -20.95 4.42
CA ASP A 231 -4.22 -22.26 4.72
C ASP A 231 -5.53 -22.14 5.56
N PRO A 232 -6.65 -22.83 5.21
CA PRO A 232 -7.99 -22.57 5.75
C PRO A 232 -8.35 -22.68 7.26
N SER A 233 -7.55 -23.18 8.22
CA SER A 233 -7.92 -23.00 9.66
C SER A 233 -7.65 -21.61 10.12
N TYR A 234 -6.44 -21.18 9.78
CA TYR A 234 -5.84 -20.02 10.38
C TYR A 234 -5.85 -18.85 9.43
N THR A 235 -6.31 -19.02 8.18
CA THR A 235 -6.56 -17.94 7.24
C THR A 235 -7.90 -18.09 6.51
N THR A 236 -8.57 -16.96 6.26
CA THR A 236 -9.71 -16.87 5.32
C THR A 236 -9.36 -15.90 4.21
N LEU A 237 -9.14 -16.41 2.99
CA LEU A 237 -8.80 -15.60 1.81
C LEU A 237 -10.06 -15.19 1.02
N LYS A 238 -10.17 -13.90 0.67
CA LYS A 238 -11.24 -13.33 -0.16
C LYS A 238 -10.61 -12.51 -1.29
N LEU A 239 -10.72 -12.95 -2.54
CA LEU A 239 -10.11 -12.27 -3.69
C LEU A 239 -11.11 -11.34 -4.42
N ASN A 240 -10.59 -10.28 -5.02
CA ASN A 240 -11.34 -9.22 -5.70
C ASN A 240 -11.66 -9.64 -7.15
N GLY A 241 -12.92 -9.51 -7.58
CA GLY A 241 -13.32 -9.70 -8.97
C GLY A 241 -13.71 -11.12 -9.40
N GLN A 242 -13.65 -12.10 -8.50
CA GLN A 242 -14.54 -13.26 -8.65
C GLN A 242 -15.98 -12.81 -8.32
N PRO A 243 -17.03 -13.43 -8.90
CA PRO A 243 -18.38 -13.32 -8.35
C PRO A 243 -18.35 -13.69 -6.86
N HIS A 244 -19.37 -13.29 -6.11
CA HIS A 244 -19.58 -13.87 -4.78
C HIS A 244 -20.05 -15.32 -4.94
N GLN A 245 -19.12 -16.22 -5.28
CA GLN A 245 -19.00 -17.37 -4.42
C GLN A 245 -18.75 -16.80 -3.03
N GLU A 246 -19.75 -16.98 -2.17
CA GLU A 246 -19.41 -17.46 -0.84
C GLU A 246 -18.38 -18.59 -1.06
N ASN A 247 -17.09 -18.30 -0.89
CA ASN A 247 -16.15 -19.36 -0.59
C ASN A 247 -16.75 -20.00 0.64
N PRO A 248 -17.27 -21.24 0.52
CA PRO A 248 -18.35 -21.69 1.37
C PRO A 248 -17.88 -21.59 2.81
N LYS A 249 -18.78 -21.25 3.75
CA LYS A 249 -18.54 -21.45 5.19
C LYS A 249 -17.83 -22.80 5.28
N PRO A 250 -16.53 -22.83 5.69
CA PRO A 250 -15.62 -23.88 5.26
C PRO A 250 -16.32 -25.19 5.52
N VAL A 251 -16.67 -25.89 4.43
CA VAL A 251 -17.66 -26.96 4.53
C VAL A 251 -17.02 -27.95 5.47
N VAL A 252 -17.68 -28.20 6.61
CA VAL A 252 -17.31 -29.35 7.40
C VAL A 252 -17.64 -30.50 6.47
N THR A 253 -16.62 -31.08 5.85
CA THR A 253 -16.79 -32.21 4.93
C THR A 253 -16.86 -33.50 5.72
N GLY A 254 -17.00 -33.41 7.04
CA GLY A 254 -16.98 -34.52 7.97
C GLY A 254 -16.22 -34.27 9.27
N VAL A 255 -16.19 -35.32 10.09
CA VAL A 255 -15.48 -35.41 11.35
C VAL A 255 -14.46 -36.54 11.29
N ALA A 256 -13.20 -36.24 11.59
CA ALA A 256 -12.10 -37.19 11.70
C ALA A 256 -11.80 -37.51 13.17
N THR A 257 -12.04 -38.76 13.57
CA THR A 257 -11.63 -39.30 14.87
C THR A 257 -10.31 -40.06 14.70
N ILE A 258 -9.28 -39.66 15.46
CA ILE A 258 -7.99 -40.34 15.45
C ILE A 258 -8.09 -41.62 16.29
N LEU A 259 -7.80 -42.77 15.65
CA LEU A 259 -7.86 -44.10 16.27
C LEU A 259 -6.48 -44.72 16.52
N GLY A 260 -5.45 -44.30 15.78
CA GLY A 260 -4.07 -44.75 15.97
C GLY A 260 -3.22 -43.81 16.83
N THR A 261 -2.00 -44.26 17.11
CA THR A 261 -1.00 -43.55 17.93
C THR A 261 0.12 -43.01 17.03
N ASN A 262 0.73 -41.88 17.38
CA ASN A 262 1.83 -41.26 16.63
C ASN A 262 1.50 -40.92 15.16
N VAL A 263 0.25 -40.61 14.85
CA VAL A 263 -0.20 -40.18 13.52
C VAL A 263 0.41 -38.81 13.17
N ASN A 264 0.93 -38.63 11.96
CA ASN A 264 1.60 -37.40 11.55
C ASN A 264 0.59 -36.32 11.13
N LEU A 265 0.50 -35.23 11.90
CA LEU A 265 -0.12 -33.99 11.45
C LEU A 265 0.94 -33.12 10.77
N ARG A 266 0.72 -32.69 9.53
CA ARG A 266 1.74 -32.05 8.68
C ARG A 266 1.34 -30.69 8.16
N LYS A 267 2.33 -29.91 7.74
CA LYS A 267 2.16 -28.53 7.26
C LYS A 267 1.52 -28.41 5.86
N SER A 268 1.42 -29.48 5.10
CA SER A 268 0.75 -29.56 3.79
C SER A 268 0.42 -31.03 3.47
N PRO A 269 -0.41 -31.33 2.45
CA PRO A 269 -0.84 -32.70 2.12
C PRO A 269 0.26 -33.51 1.40
N SER A 270 1.39 -33.72 2.06
CA SER A 270 2.52 -34.50 1.54
C SER A 270 3.27 -35.24 2.65
N THR A 271 3.76 -36.44 2.35
CA THR A 271 4.60 -37.24 3.26
C THR A 271 5.97 -36.62 3.51
N SER A 272 6.43 -35.73 2.62
CA SER A 272 7.66 -34.93 2.80
C SER A 272 7.43 -33.61 3.56
N ALA A 273 6.16 -33.22 3.81
CA ALA A 273 5.85 -31.97 4.50
C ALA A 273 6.28 -32.00 5.98
N PRO A 274 6.76 -30.87 6.56
CA PRO A 274 7.13 -30.80 7.97
C PRO A 274 6.01 -31.27 8.90
N ILE A 275 6.35 -32.08 9.89
CA ILE A 275 5.42 -32.54 10.93
C ILE A 275 5.16 -31.36 11.88
N VAL A 276 3.89 -31.04 12.08
CA VAL A 276 3.39 -30.06 13.07
C VAL A 276 3.48 -30.66 14.47
N ARG A 277 2.89 -31.86 14.62
CA ARG A 277 2.94 -32.68 15.82
C ARG A 277 2.52 -34.11 15.48
N LYS A 278 2.66 -35.00 16.47
CA LYS A 278 1.99 -36.30 16.48
C LYS A 278 0.57 -36.16 17.05
N MET A 279 -0.35 -36.99 16.55
CA MET A 279 -1.71 -37.16 17.07
C MET A 279 -1.90 -38.58 17.59
N ASN A 280 -2.73 -38.74 18.61
CA ASN A 280 -2.94 -40.01 19.30
C ASN A 280 -4.43 -40.34 19.48
N LYS A 281 -4.70 -41.64 19.64
CA LYS A 281 -6.01 -42.18 20.00
C LYS A 281 -6.53 -41.52 21.28
N GLY A 282 -7.80 -41.13 21.27
CA GLY A 282 -8.46 -40.48 22.41
C GLY A 282 -8.39 -38.95 22.40
N GLU A 283 -7.71 -38.35 21.42
CA GLU A 283 -7.89 -36.92 21.13
C GLU A 283 -9.36 -36.65 20.69
N PRO A 284 -9.92 -35.46 21.00
CA PRO A 284 -11.26 -35.08 20.55
C PRO A 284 -11.40 -35.17 19.02
N PRO A 285 -12.60 -35.48 18.48
CA PRO A 285 -12.80 -35.53 17.04
C PRO A 285 -12.56 -34.16 16.37
N TYR A 286 -11.92 -34.18 15.20
CA TYR A 286 -11.56 -33.00 14.43
C TYR A 286 -12.58 -32.73 13.33
N LYS A 287 -13.01 -31.48 13.19
CA LYS A 287 -13.71 -31.05 11.97
C LYS A 287 -12.74 -31.12 10.79
N VAL A 288 -13.20 -31.71 9.69
CA VAL A 288 -12.46 -31.75 8.43
C VAL A 288 -13.04 -30.66 7.52
N TRP A 289 -12.17 -29.79 7.02
CA TRP A 289 -12.57 -28.62 6.23
C TRP A 289 -12.29 -28.78 4.73
N ALA A 290 -11.48 -29.78 4.37
CA ALA A 290 -11.16 -30.16 3.00
C ALA A 290 -10.56 -31.57 2.95
N LYS A 291 -10.67 -32.24 1.81
CA LYS A 291 -10.00 -33.50 1.50
C LYS A 291 -9.24 -33.38 0.18
N GLU A 292 -7.94 -33.65 0.18
CA GLU A 292 -7.08 -33.63 -1.01
C GLU A 292 -6.44 -35.00 -1.19
N GLY A 293 -6.93 -35.79 -2.17
CA GLY A 293 -6.56 -37.20 -2.31
C GLY A 293 -6.85 -37.96 -1.01
N ASN A 294 -5.79 -38.50 -0.39
CA ASN A 294 -5.83 -39.17 0.92
C ASN A 294 -5.33 -38.26 2.06
N TRP A 295 -5.55 -36.94 1.99
CA TRP A 295 -5.25 -36.02 3.10
C TRP A 295 -6.51 -35.29 3.56
N LEU A 296 -6.68 -35.16 4.88
CA LEU A 296 -7.74 -34.39 5.50
C LEU A 296 -7.15 -33.12 6.10
N ASN A 297 -7.73 -31.97 5.75
CA ASN A 297 -7.43 -30.70 6.39
C ASN A 297 -8.20 -30.65 7.71
N LEU A 298 -7.52 -30.89 8.84
CA LEU A 298 -8.09 -30.70 10.18
C LEU A 298 -8.14 -29.23 10.60
N GLY A 299 -7.70 -28.37 9.68
CA GLY A 299 -7.63 -26.95 9.83
C GLY A 299 -6.26 -26.40 9.45
N GLY A 300 -6.17 -25.76 8.28
CA GLY A 300 -5.01 -24.97 7.86
C GLY A 300 -3.81 -25.88 7.63
N ASN A 301 -2.60 -25.44 8.00
CA ASN A 301 -1.39 -26.26 7.86
C ASN A 301 -1.34 -27.39 8.90
N GLN A 302 -2.40 -28.18 8.97
CA GLN A 302 -2.65 -29.33 9.83
C GLN A 302 -3.38 -30.37 8.96
N TRP A 303 -2.61 -30.95 8.05
CA TRP A 303 -3.03 -32.00 7.15
C TRP A 303 -2.65 -33.36 7.72
N VAL A 304 -3.61 -34.26 7.83
CA VAL A 304 -3.37 -35.64 8.27
C VAL A 304 -3.61 -36.59 7.11
N TYR A 305 -2.75 -37.60 6.94
CA TYR A 305 -2.98 -38.63 5.91
C TYR A 305 -4.13 -39.53 6.38
N TYR A 306 -5.19 -39.59 5.58
CA TYR A 306 -6.31 -40.48 5.78
C TYR A 306 -5.92 -41.91 5.44
N ASP A 307 -6.01 -42.74 6.47
CA ASP A 307 -5.97 -44.19 6.34
C ASP A 307 -7.05 -44.75 7.28
N PRO A 308 -8.01 -45.57 6.79
CA PRO A 308 -9.08 -46.10 7.61
C PRO A 308 -8.60 -47.02 8.74
N SER A 309 -7.35 -47.52 8.69
CA SER A 309 -6.76 -48.32 9.77
C SER A 309 -6.45 -47.50 11.04
N TYR A 310 -6.28 -46.18 10.93
CA TYR A 310 -5.97 -45.31 12.07
C TYR A 310 -6.73 -43.98 12.15
N ILE A 311 -7.60 -43.66 11.18
CA ILE A 311 -8.54 -42.53 11.24
C ILE A 311 -9.92 -42.99 10.82
N LYS A 312 -10.92 -42.78 11.68
CA LYS A 312 -12.34 -42.85 11.27
C LYS A 312 -12.74 -41.47 10.76
N PHE A 313 -13.04 -41.36 9.48
CA PHE A 313 -13.62 -40.17 8.87
C PHE A 313 -15.10 -40.43 8.57
N VAL A 314 -15.99 -39.63 9.15
CA VAL A 314 -17.42 -39.60 8.82
C VAL A 314 -17.64 -38.35 8.00
N GLN A 315 -18.02 -38.48 6.73
CA GLN A 315 -18.34 -37.34 5.88
C GLN A 315 -19.74 -36.80 6.19
N ASP A 316 -19.87 -35.46 6.20
CA ASP A 316 -21.14 -34.73 6.31
C ASP A 316 -21.96 -34.80 5.00
#